data_AF-A0A2T9ZJH1-F1
#
_entry.id   AF-A0A2T9ZJH1-F1
#
_cell.length_a   1.000
_cell.length_b   1.000
_cell.length_c   1.000
_cell.angle_alpha   90.00
_cell.angle_beta   90.00
_cell.angle_gamma   90.00
#
_symmetry.space_group_name_H-M   'P 1'
#
loop_
_entity.id
_entity.type
_entity.pdbx_description
1 polymer ?
#
loop_
_entity_poly.entity_id
_entity_poly.type
_entity_poly.pdbx_seq_one_letter_code
_entity_poly.pdbx_strand_id
1 'polypeptide(L)'
;MIGQLQVGNPEFLMNEIFVPIYDYIFSSNKLNLKFQLLSNLVNITQQEALNSEKNFLKAKSEIFSKNTSTLIDAKMLAGNSSYEAEGSSFFLQSYIDQIMECVLDTDLFDYNNIGFELLSIILDQGLVHPLKVAIESLPQSALRKRASKLHLEISSKFDSFIHSQDIEGVKLAYQTQLAVHDNNYIKVAGFCLKNIYKGSEYEIEGSLQPLYDTVINKKPKRNTLIKDLVSLVSIRLKSYFEDPEIEAESSSGNVVINKDDLGILGYPNSINTFPLDRELVEAKARSTNEDIEETYNELVPFSRYIIENLLTIQYSVVDEVLFLIKELSKIVGSYGFLLMHIFDSFIPMRARRDLDFETISAGEDDMKTKRATVASIIVGALLILRETLKLTYKVSETRCASYASGDISPTKEKATFNPVLSLSNHWSLFEHTSKQETSEKGISKSSRNIIMPSWKAWPFAIKIPETLEEFKKQRLIYMQLFTDLTSVTGVTI
;
A
#
# COMPACT_ATOMS: atom_id res chain seq x y z
N MET A 1 6.99 -8.24 -39.73
CA MET A 1 7.91 -9.23 -40.35
C MET A 1 8.88 -9.83 -39.33
N ILE A 2 9.65 -9.02 -38.60
CA ILE A 2 10.59 -9.52 -37.56
C ILE A 2 9.88 -10.37 -36.49
N GLY A 3 8.80 -9.88 -35.89
CA GLY A 3 8.05 -10.64 -34.88
C GLY A 3 7.48 -11.96 -35.38
N GLN A 4 7.04 -12.05 -36.65
CA GLN A 4 6.53 -13.29 -37.22
C GLN A 4 7.64 -14.35 -37.43
N LEU A 5 8.87 -13.91 -37.74
CA LEU A 5 10.03 -14.80 -37.81
C LEU A 5 10.41 -15.35 -36.42
N GLN A 6 10.31 -14.50 -35.40
CA GLN A 6 10.64 -14.85 -34.01
C GLN A 6 9.59 -15.76 -33.36
N VAL A 7 8.33 -15.69 -33.79
CA VAL A 7 7.30 -16.69 -33.40
C VAL A 7 7.69 -18.10 -33.84
N GLY A 8 8.32 -18.23 -35.01
CA GLY A 8 8.80 -19.53 -35.50
C GLY A 8 10.12 -19.99 -34.88
N ASN A 9 10.97 -19.04 -34.46
CA ASN A 9 12.30 -19.31 -33.92
C ASN A 9 12.60 -18.35 -32.74
N PRO A 10 12.19 -18.69 -31.50
CA PRO A 10 12.35 -17.83 -30.32
C PRO A 10 13.82 -17.48 -29.99
N GLU A 11 14.77 -18.30 -30.41
CA GLU A 11 16.22 -18.08 -30.30
C GLU A 11 16.70 -16.74 -30.89
N PHE A 12 15.98 -16.21 -31.87
CA PHE A 12 16.29 -14.90 -32.46
C PHE A 12 15.91 -13.72 -31.58
N LEU A 13 15.20 -13.91 -30.45
CA LEU A 13 14.95 -12.84 -29.48
C LEU A 13 16.25 -12.30 -28.87
N MET A 14 17.21 -13.18 -28.62
CA MET A 14 18.45 -12.90 -27.88
C MET A 14 19.62 -12.48 -28.78
N ASN A 15 19.36 -12.33 -30.08
CA ASN A 15 20.40 -11.94 -31.03
C ASN A 15 20.76 -10.45 -30.85
N GLU A 16 22.05 -10.17 -30.75
CA GLU A 16 22.61 -8.82 -30.55
C GLU A 16 22.13 -7.78 -31.56
N ILE A 17 21.67 -8.22 -32.75
CA ILE A 17 21.13 -7.33 -33.79
C ILE A 17 19.78 -6.73 -33.37
N PHE A 18 18.94 -7.48 -32.65
CA PHE A 18 17.58 -7.04 -32.32
C PHE A 18 17.47 -6.32 -30.97
N VAL A 19 18.38 -6.57 -30.04
CA VAL A 19 18.42 -5.91 -28.71
C VAL A 19 18.35 -4.38 -28.83
N PRO A 20 19.17 -3.70 -29.66
CA PRO A 20 19.09 -2.24 -29.81
C PRO A 20 17.76 -1.75 -30.40
N ILE A 21 17.09 -2.59 -31.20
CA ILE A 21 15.79 -2.28 -31.78
C ILE A 21 14.71 -2.31 -30.70
N TYR A 22 14.75 -3.28 -29.79
CA TYR A 22 13.84 -3.32 -28.65
C TYR A 22 14.07 -2.16 -27.70
N ASP A 23 15.33 -1.86 -27.37
CA ASP A 23 15.69 -0.73 -26.51
C ASP A 23 15.16 0.59 -27.09
N TYR A 24 15.31 0.79 -28.41
CA TYR A 24 14.77 1.94 -29.10
C TYR A 24 13.23 1.99 -29.05
N ILE A 25 12.54 0.86 -29.26
CA ILE A 25 11.08 0.80 -29.25
C ILE A 25 10.53 1.11 -27.86
N PHE A 26 11.08 0.48 -26.81
CA PHE A 26 10.66 0.71 -25.42
C PHE A 26 10.93 2.14 -24.97
N SER A 27 12.06 2.72 -25.38
CA SER A 27 12.40 4.12 -25.07
C SER A 27 11.60 5.14 -25.90
N SER A 28 10.89 4.71 -26.94
CA SER A 28 10.14 5.61 -27.81
C SER A 28 8.74 5.89 -27.29
N ASN A 29 8.26 7.13 -27.44
CA ASN A 29 6.85 7.49 -27.13
C ASN A 29 5.85 7.00 -28.20
N LYS A 30 6.24 6.06 -29.07
CA LYS A 30 5.40 5.56 -30.17
C LYS A 30 4.57 4.36 -29.70
N LEU A 31 3.39 4.64 -29.14
CA LEU A 31 2.47 3.63 -28.61
C LEU A 31 2.17 2.49 -29.60
N ASN A 32 2.02 2.78 -30.89
CA ASN A 32 1.76 1.75 -31.91
C ASN A 32 2.90 0.72 -32.04
N LEU A 33 4.16 1.15 -31.90
CA LEU A 33 5.31 0.24 -31.99
C LEU A 33 5.44 -0.59 -30.72
N LYS A 34 5.24 0.02 -29.54
CA LYS A 34 5.16 -0.68 -28.26
C LYS A 34 4.07 -1.76 -28.30
N PHE A 35 2.86 -1.40 -28.75
CA PHE A 35 1.74 -2.34 -28.89
C PHE A 35 2.06 -3.53 -29.81
N GLN A 36 2.64 -3.26 -30.99
CA GLN A 36 3.01 -4.33 -31.92
C GLN A 36 4.09 -5.25 -31.34
N LEU A 37 5.09 -4.68 -30.65
CA LEU A 37 6.15 -5.44 -29.99
C LEU A 37 5.56 -6.36 -28.91
N LEU A 38 4.77 -5.80 -27.99
CA LEU A 38 4.11 -6.56 -26.93
C LEU A 38 3.21 -7.67 -27.50
N SER A 39 2.45 -7.38 -28.56
CA SER A 39 1.63 -8.38 -29.25
C SER A 39 2.46 -9.52 -29.83
N ASN A 40 3.64 -9.22 -30.39
CA ASN A 40 4.54 -10.25 -30.90
C ASN A 40 5.07 -11.12 -29.75
N LEU A 41 5.48 -10.50 -28.63
CA LEU A 41 5.98 -11.21 -27.46
C LEU A 41 4.91 -12.14 -26.87
N VAL A 42 3.67 -11.68 -26.73
CA VAL A 42 2.55 -12.53 -26.29
C VAL A 42 2.40 -13.76 -27.17
N ASN A 43 2.41 -13.57 -28.49
CA ASN A 43 2.28 -14.68 -29.45
C ASN A 43 3.47 -15.66 -29.35
N ILE A 44 4.69 -15.17 -29.18
CA ILE A 44 5.89 -16.01 -29.02
C ILE A 44 5.75 -16.88 -27.78
N THR A 45 5.45 -16.27 -26.63
CA THR A 45 5.37 -16.98 -25.36
C THR A 45 4.21 -17.99 -25.32
N GLN A 46 3.06 -17.65 -25.90
CA GLN A 46 1.94 -18.59 -26.02
C GLN A 46 2.28 -19.78 -26.93
N GLN A 47 2.95 -19.55 -28.06
CA GLN A 47 3.37 -20.64 -28.95
C GLN A 47 4.40 -21.54 -28.30
N GLU A 48 5.34 -20.99 -27.54
CA GLU A 48 6.32 -21.77 -26.79
C GLU A 48 5.67 -22.64 -25.73
N ALA A 49 4.71 -22.10 -24.96
CA ALA A 49 3.94 -22.87 -23.99
C ALA A 49 3.13 -24.01 -24.65
N LEU A 50 2.52 -23.77 -25.82
CA LEU A 50 1.81 -24.81 -26.56
C LEU A 50 2.77 -25.88 -27.12
N ASN A 51 3.95 -25.49 -27.56
CA ASN A 51 4.95 -26.42 -28.07
C ASN A 51 5.54 -27.29 -26.95
N SER A 52 5.79 -26.73 -25.77
CA SER A 52 6.26 -27.49 -24.61
C SER A 52 5.22 -28.52 -24.15
N GLU A 53 3.93 -28.16 -24.12
CA GLU A 53 2.84 -29.08 -23.79
C GLU A 53 2.71 -30.22 -24.82
N LYS A 54 2.77 -29.90 -26.12
CA LYS A 54 2.75 -30.91 -27.20
C LYS A 54 3.93 -31.87 -27.10
N ASN A 55 5.12 -31.37 -26.80
CA ASN A 55 6.32 -32.19 -26.64
C ASN A 55 6.21 -33.10 -25.41
N PHE A 56 5.68 -32.59 -24.30
CA PHE A 56 5.39 -33.39 -23.10
C PHE A 56 4.40 -34.54 -23.38
N LEU A 57 3.30 -34.25 -24.09
CA LEU A 57 2.31 -35.27 -24.47
C LEU A 57 2.88 -36.33 -25.42
N LYS A 58 3.71 -35.93 -26.39
CA LYS A 58 4.42 -36.85 -27.29
C LYS A 58 5.34 -37.78 -26.49
N ALA A 59 6.18 -37.23 -25.61
CA ALA A 59 7.06 -38.00 -24.75
C ALA A 59 6.27 -39.01 -23.89
N LYS A 60 5.16 -38.59 -23.30
CA LYS A 60 4.27 -39.48 -22.53
C LYS A 60 3.67 -40.60 -23.39
N SER A 61 3.23 -40.30 -24.61
CA SER A 61 2.67 -41.30 -25.54
C SER A 61 3.71 -42.30 -26.04
N GLU A 62 4.95 -41.84 -26.28
CA GLU A 62 6.05 -42.71 -26.69
C GLU A 62 6.43 -43.69 -25.56
N ILE A 63 6.44 -43.23 -24.31
CA ILE A 63 6.69 -44.05 -23.10
C ILE A 63 5.61 -45.14 -22.94
N PHE A 64 4.33 -44.84 -23.19
CA PHE A 64 3.27 -45.84 -23.12
C PHE A 64 3.29 -46.84 -24.28
N SER A 65 3.83 -46.46 -25.44
CA SER A 65 3.91 -47.33 -26.63
C SER A 65 5.10 -48.30 -26.60
N LYS A 66 6.18 -47.95 -25.89
CA LYS A 66 7.38 -48.77 -25.73
C LYS A 66 7.42 -49.28 -24.30
N ASN A 67 6.95 -50.52 -24.05
CA ASN A 67 7.09 -51.25 -22.79
C ASN A 67 8.57 -51.54 -22.44
N THR A 68 9.39 -50.50 -22.30
CA THR A 68 10.81 -50.57 -21.94
C THR A 68 11.00 -49.82 -20.63
N SER A 69 11.01 -50.58 -19.53
CA SER A 69 11.24 -50.11 -18.16
C SER A 69 12.73 -49.93 -17.86
N THR A 70 13.51 -49.34 -18.77
CA THR A 70 14.96 -49.21 -18.56
C THR A 70 15.40 -47.77 -18.72
N LEU A 71 15.81 -47.22 -17.56
CA LEU A 71 16.58 -46.01 -17.36
C LEU A 71 15.90 -44.75 -17.91
N ILE A 72 14.91 -44.32 -17.14
CA ILE A 72 14.51 -42.92 -17.05
C ILE A 72 15.79 -42.12 -16.87
N ASP A 73 16.20 -41.39 -17.91
CA ASP A 73 17.19 -40.33 -17.75
C ASP A 73 16.53 -39.30 -16.83
N ALA A 74 16.93 -39.27 -15.56
CA ALA A 74 16.35 -38.43 -14.52
C ALA A 74 16.34 -36.94 -14.94
N LYS A 75 17.15 -36.56 -15.93
CA LYS A 75 17.14 -35.25 -16.59
C LYS A 75 15.90 -34.97 -17.43
N MET A 76 15.36 -35.96 -18.15
CA MET A 76 14.10 -35.80 -18.91
C MET A 76 12.87 -35.74 -17.99
N LEU A 77 12.93 -36.41 -16.83
CA LEU A 77 11.87 -36.37 -15.82
C LEU A 77 11.90 -35.08 -14.97
N ALA A 78 13.06 -34.43 -14.88
CA ALA A 78 13.27 -33.18 -14.14
C ALA A 78 12.88 -31.90 -14.93
N GLY A 79 12.27 -32.02 -16.11
CA GLY A 79 11.86 -30.86 -16.90
C GLY A 79 13.01 -30.09 -17.56
N ASN A 80 14.24 -30.61 -17.53
CA ASN A 80 15.35 -30.03 -18.27
C ASN A 80 15.33 -30.52 -19.72
N SER A 81 14.44 -29.95 -20.54
CA SER A 81 14.71 -29.86 -21.97
C SER A 81 15.84 -28.85 -22.16
N SER A 82 17.00 -29.36 -22.54
CA SER A 82 18.17 -28.64 -23.06
C SER A 82 17.90 -27.21 -23.53
N TYR A 83 18.52 -26.23 -22.87
CA TYR A 83 19.01 -24.92 -23.40
C TYR A 83 18.08 -24.04 -24.28
N GLU A 84 16.86 -24.46 -24.60
CA GLU A 84 15.97 -23.85 -25.61
C GLU A 84 14.72 -23.20 -24.99
N ALA A 85 14.37 -23.56 -23.75
CA ALA A 85 13.24 -22.98 -23.01
C ALA A 85 13.62 -21.76 -22.13
N GLU A 86 14.90 -21.42 -22.05
CA GLU A 86 15.39 -20.30 -21.20
C GLU A 86 15.41 -18.97 -21.96
N GLY A 87 15.42 -18.96 -23.30
CA GLY A 87 15.66 -17.74 -24.09
C GLY A 87 14.55 -16.69 -23.98
N SER A 88 13.29 -17.07 -24.20
CA SER A 88 12.17 -16.12 -24.13
C SER A 88 11.88 -15.68 -22.70
N SER A 89 11.91 -16.61 -21.74
CA SER A 89 11.70 -16.32 -20.32
C SER A 89 12.76 -15.35 -19.80
N PHE A 90 14.03 -15.57 -20.16
CA PHE A 90 15.12 -14.66 -19.81
C PHE A 90 14.95 -13.28 -20.49
N PHE A 91 14.60 -13.25 -21.77
CA PHE A 91 14.33 -12.01 -22.49
C PHE A 91 13.21 -11.19 -21.84
N LEU A 92 12.10 -11.85 -21.50
CA LEU A 92 10.97 -11.19 -20.85
C LEU A 92 11.33 -10.66 -19.46
N GLN A 93 12.20 -11.37 -18.73
CA GLN A 93 12.73 -10.90 -17.45
C GLN A 93 13.64 -9.68 -17.62
N SER A 94 14.52 -9.66 -18.64
CA SER A 94 15.40 -8.51 -18.87
C SER A 94 14.65 -7.25 -19.30
N TYR A 95 13.44 -7.40 -19.86
CA TYR A 95 12.57 -6.31 -20.29
C TYR A 95 11.35 -6.09 -19.39
N ILE A 96 11.31 -6.72 -18.21
CA ILE A 96 10.11 -6.69 -17.35
C ILE A 96 9.76 -5.25 -16.96
N ASP A 97 10.75 -4.45 -16.55
CA ASP A 97 10.53 -3.07 -16.11
C ASP A 97 9.93 -2.19 -17.23
N GLN A 98 10.40 -2.37 -18.47
CA GLN A 98 9.90 -1.65 -19.64
C GLN A 98 8.49 -2.14 -20.04
N ILE A 99 8.22 -3.43 -19.90
CA ILE A 99 6.87 -3.98 -20.09
C ILE A 99 5.93 -3.39 -19.03
N MET A 100 6.38 -3.23 -17.79
CA MET A 100 5.62 -2.63 -16.71
C MET A 100 5.29 -1.17 -16.97
N GLU A 101 6.27 -0.38 -17.41
CA GLU A 101 6.05 1.00 -17.80
C GLU A 101 5.00 1.06 -18.91
N CYS A 102 5.06 0.17 -19.90
CA CYS A 102 4.05 0.09 -20.95
C CYS A 102 2.65 -0.27 -20.42
N VAL A 103 2.52 -1.12 -19.39
CA VAL A 103 1.24 -1.44 -18.75
C VAL A 103 0.62 -0.21 -18.10
N LEU A 104 1.45 0.63 -17.49
CA LEU A 104 1.02 1.86 -16.81
C LEU A 104 0.78 3.02 -17.79
N ASP A 105 1.53 3.08 -18.90
CA ASP A 105 1.41 4.08 -19.98
C ASP A 105 0.18 3.86 -20.87
N THR A 106 -0.25 2.60 -21.00
CA THR A 106 -1.44 2.26 -21.80
C THR A 106 -2.71 2.55 -21.00
N ASP A 107 -3.82 2.79 -21.70
CA ASP A 107 -5.10 3.09 -21.04
C ASP A 107 -5.47 1.98 -20.05
N LEU A 108 -5.20 2.22 -18.76
CA LEU A 108 -5.53 1.34 -17.63
C LEU A 108 -7.04 1.09 -17.49
N PHE A 109 -7.83 1.87 -18.24
CA PHE A 109 -9.28 1.80 -18.37
C PHE A 109 -9.75 0.84 -19.48
N ASP A 110 -8.85 0.35 -20.35
CA ASP A 110 -9.16 -0.67 -21.35
C ASP A 110 -9.01 -2.09 -20.76
N TYR A 111 -9.98 -2.95 -21.07
CA TYR A 111 -10.00 -4.35 -20.66
C TYR A 111 -9.00 -5.22 -21.45
N ASN A 112 -8.62 -4.77 -22.65
CA ASN A 112 -7.74 -5.49 -23.58
C ASN A 112 -6.30 -4.93 -23.56
N ASN A 113 -5.77 -4.67 -22.38
CA ASN A 113 -4.40 -4.22 -22.22
C ASN A 113 -3.41 -5.36 -22.55
N ILE A 114 -2.73 -5.27 -23.69
CA ILE A 114 -1.78 -6.29 -24.17
C ILE A 114 -0.55 -6.39 -23.26
N GLY A 115 -0.10 -5.28 -22.68
CA GLY A 115 0.99 -5.32 -21.68
C GLY A 115 0.59 -6.17 -20.47
N PHE A 116 -0.65 -6.02 -20.00
CA PHE A 116 -1.16 -6.80 -18.88
C PHE A 116 -1.34 -8.28 -19.24
N GLU A 117 -1.73 -8.59 -20.47
CA GLU A 117 -1.77 -9.98 -20.95
C GLU A 117 -0.38 -10.62 -20.96
N LEU A 118 0.63 -9.90 -21.47
CA LEU A 118 2.02 -10.36 -21.43
C LEU A 118 2.51 -10.55 -19.99
N LEU A 119 2.24 -9.58 -19.12
CA LEU A 119 2.55 -9.68 -17.70
C LEU A 119 1.88 -10.89 -17.06
N SER A 120 0.62 -11.17 -17.40
CA SER A 120 -0.09 -12.32 -16.84
C SER A 120 0.59 -13.65 -17.18
N ILE A 121 1.04 -13.79 -18.43
CA ILE A 121 1.77 -14.98 -18.90
C ILE A 121 3.13 -15.10 -18.19
N ILE A 122 3.86 -13.99 -18.05
CA ILE A 122 5.14 -13.93 -17.33
C ILE A 122 4.97 -14.37 -15.88
N LEU A 123 3.93 -13.86 -15.21
CA LEU A 123 3.66 -14.15 -13.81
C LEU A 123 3.23 -15.62 -13.60
N ASP A 124 2.51 -16.21 -14.56
CA ASP A 124 2.13 -17.63 -14.53
C ASP A 124 3.33 -18.59 -14.65
N GLN A 125 4.44 -18.13 -15.25
CA GLN A 125 5.68 -18.89 -15.35
C GLN A 125 6.54 -18.87 -14.07
N GLY A 126 6.05 -18.25 -12.99
CA GLY A 126 6.71 -18.23 -11.68
C GLY A 126 7.56 -16.99 -11.42
N LEU A 127 7.48 -15.98 -12.28
CA LEU A 127 8.06 -14.66 -12.03
C LEU A 127 7.10 -13.85 -11.19
N VAL A 128 7.60 -13.12 -10.20
CA VAL A 128 6.75 -12.42 -9.25
C VAL A 128 7.16 -10.97 -9.17
N HIS A 129 6.19 -10.08 -9.37
CA HIS A 129 6.41 -8.65 -9.36
C HIS A 129 5.39 -7.91 -8.47
N PRO A 130 5.80 -6.87 -7.71
CA PRO A 130 4.92 -6.04 -6.87
C PRO A 130 3.78 -5.34 -7.62
N LEU A 131 3.94 -5.06 -8.93
CA LEU A 131 2.95 -4.34 -9.75
C LEU A 131 1.57 -4.99 -9.79
N LYS A 132 1.46 -6.31 -9.57
CA LYS A 132 0.16 -6.97 -9.46
C LYS A 132 -0.73 -6.31 -8.39
N VAL A 133 -0.12 -5.94 -7.25
CA VAL A 133 -0.77 -5.25 -6.13
C VAL A 133 -1.12 -3.81 -6.52
N ALA A 134 -0.27 -3.17 -7.31
CA ALA A 134 -0.53 -1.83 -7.81
C ALA A 134 -1.75 -1.77 -8.74
N ILE A 135 -1.85 -2.69 -9.71
CA ILE A 135 -2.96 -2.72 -10.66
C ILE A 135 -4.29 -3.07 -9.97
N GLU A 136 -4.30 -4.03 -9.04
CA GLU A 136 -5.52 -4.37 -8.31
C GLU A 136 -5.96 -3.30 -7.29
N SER A 137 -5.05 -2.41 -6.89
CA SER A 137 -5.36 -1.28 -6.03
C SER A 137 -6.06 -0.12 -6.74
N LEU A 138 -6.11 -0.12 -8.09
CA LEU A 138 -6.71 0.95 -8.89
C LEU A 138 -8.22 0.74 -9.06
N PRO A 139 -9.07 1.55 -8.40
CA PRO A 139 -10.53 1.32 -8.35
C PRO A 139 -11.23 1.31 -9.70
N GLN A 140 -10.77 2.20 -10.58
CA GLN A 140 -11.38 2.47 -11.88
C GLN A 140 -10.75 1.63 -13.01
N SER A 141 -9.74 0.82 -12.70
CA SER A 141 -9.10 0.00 -13.72
C SER A 141 -10.00 -1.16 -14.12
N ALA A 142 -10.19 -1.34 -15.44
CA ALA A 142 -10.88 -2.51 -15.99
C ALA A 142 -10.11 -3.81 -15.70
N LEU A 143 -8.81 -3.70 -15.42
CA LEU A 143 -7.90 -4.83 -15.15
C LEU A 143 -7.96 -5.31 -13.70
N ARG A 144 -8.50 -4.51 -12.76
CA ARG A 144 -8.51 -4.81 -11.32
C ARG A 144 -8.97 -6.24 -11.02
N LYS A 145 -10.11 -6.67 -11.58
CA LYS A 145 -10.65 -8.03 -11.37
C LYS A 145 -9.74 -9.13 -11.91
N ARG A 146 -9.10 -8.92 -13.07
CA ARG A 146 -8.15 -9.89 -13.65
C ARG A 146 -6.88 -9.96 -12.81
N ALA A 147 -6.35 -8.81 -12.38
CA ALA A 147 -5.20 -8.72 -11.49
C ALA A 147 -5.45 -9.44 -10.16
N SER A 148 -6.59 -9.21 -9.51
CA SER A 148 -6.94 -9.88 -8.26
C SER A 148 -7.07 -11.40 -8.41
N LYS A 149 -7.67 -11.87 -9.52
CA LYS A 149 -7.77 -13.30 -9.79
C LYS A 149 -6.38 -13.93 -9.98
N LEU A 150 -5.54 -13.28 -10.79
CA LEU A 150 -4.17 -13.73 -11.03
C LEU A 150 -3.35 -13.74 -9.73
N HIS A 151 -3.50 -12.72 -8.89
CA HIS A 151 -2.81 -12.65 -7.60
C HIS A 151 -3.20 -13.82 -6.69
N LEU A 152 -4.50 -14.14 -6.60
CA LEU A 152 -4.98 -15.31 -5.86
C LEU A 152 -4.41 -16.63 -6.41
N GLU A 153 -4.42 -16.83 -7.73
CA GLU A 153 -3.89 -18.04 -8.37
C GLU A 153 -2.39 -18.22 -8.10
N ILE A 154 -1.61 -17.16 -8.22
CA ILE A 154 -0.16 -17.20 -7.98
C ILE A 154 0.16 -17.37 -6.50
N SER A 155 -0.57 -16.70 -5.60
CA SER A 155 -0.39 -16.87 -4.15
C SER A 155 -0.64 -18.30 -3.68
N SER A 156 -1.47 -19.06 -4.39
CA SER A 156 -1.69 -20.48 -4.11
C SER A 156 -0.48 -21.36 -4.46
N LYS A 157 0.30 -20.98 -5.47
CA LYS A 157 1.47 -21.72 -5.96
C LYS A 157 2.77 -21.30 -5.28
N PHE A 158 2.99 -19.98 -5.10
CA PHE A 158 4.26 -19.38 -4.67
C PHE A 158 4.14 -18.58 -3.36
N ASP A 159 3.29 -19.06 -2.46
CA ASP A 159 2.81 -18.40 -1.25
C ASP A 159 3.87 -17.61 -0.42
N SER A 160 5.00 -18.21 -0.04
CA SER A 160 6.01 -17.50 0.76
C SER A 160 6.72 -16.38 0.00
N PHE A 161 6.93 -16.57 -1.30
CA PHE A 161 7.65 -15.62 -2.16
C PHE A 161 6.75 -14.44 -2.59
N ILE A 162 5.44 -14.68 -2.77
CA ILE A 162 4.48 -13.58 -3.00
C ILE A 162 4.46 -12.65 -1.79
N HIS A 163 4.30 -13.22 -0.60
CA HIS A 163 4.11 -12.43 0.61
C HIS A 163 5.38 -11.74 1.12
N SER A 164 6.57 -12.10 0.62
CA SER A 164 7.78 -11.30 0.88
C SER A 164 7.79 -9.96 0.16
N GLN A 165 6.95 -9.76 -0.86
CA GLN A 165 6.87 -8.53 -1.65
C GLN A 165 5.63 -7.67 -1.31
N ASP A 166 4.81 -8.06 -0.34
CA ASP A 166 3.54 -7.38 -0.05
C ASP A 166 3.76 -5.87 0.24
N ILE A 167 4.81 -5.53 0.97
CA ILE A 167 5.11 -4.14 1.35
C ILE A 167 5.60 -3.29 0.18
N GLU A 168 6.43 -3.85 -0.68
CA GLU A 168 6.81 -3.20 -1.95
C GLU A 168 5.59 -2.99 -2.83
N GLY A 169 4.68 -3.98 -2.88
CA GLY A 169 3.40 -3.89 -3.58
C GLY A 169 2.51 -2.76 -3.07
N VAL A 170 2.42 -2.60 -1.75
CA VAL A 170 1.64 -1.51 -1.12
C VAL A 170 2.24 -0.14 -1.42
N LYS A 171 3.57 0.01 -1.37
CA LYS A 171 4.24 1.26 -1.74
C LYS A 171 4.00 1.61 -3.21
N LEU A 172 4.13 0.62 -4.11
CA LEU A 172 3.92 0.80 -5.54
C LEU A 172 2.45 1.10 -5.87
N ALA A 173 1.50 0.51 -5.15
CA ALA A 173 0.07 0.82 -5.26
C ALA A 173 -0.24 2.30 -5.00
N TYR A 174 0.30 2.84 -3.89
CA TYR A 174 0.17 4.26 -3.59
C TYR A 174 0.78 5.15 -4.68
N GLN A 175 2.00 4.83 -5.12
CA GLN A 175 2.70 5.60 -6.16
C GLN A 175 1.95 5.57 -7.50
N THR A 176 1.35 4.43 -7.85
CA THR A 176 0.58 4.28 -9.08
C THR A 176 -0.69 5.11 -9.03
N GLN A 177 -1.43 5.11 -7.91
CA GLN A 177 -2.57 6.01 -7.73
C GLN A 177 -2.16 7.49 -7.81
N LEU A 178 -1.00 7.84 -7.25
CA LEU A 178 -0.47 9.19 -7.28
C LEU A 178 -0.13 9.62 -8.72
N ALA A 179 0.52 8.75 -9.50
CA ALA A 179 0.85 8.99 -10.91
C ALA A 179 -0.40 9.17 -11.78
N VAL A 180 -1.45 8.36 -11.58
CA VAL A 180 -2.74 8.48 -12.29
C VAL A 180 -3.48 9.78 -11.96
N HIS A 181 -3.16 10.43 -10.84
CA HIS A 181 -3.80 11.64 -10.36
C HIS A 181 -2.91 12.88 -10.44
N ASP A 182 -1.95 12.92 -11.36
CA ASP A 182 -1.04 14.05 -11.59
C ASP A 182 -0.28 14.47 -10.32
N ASN A 183 0.14 13.50 -9.51
CA ASN A 183 0.78 13.70 -8.21
C ASN A 183 -0.06 14.46 -7.17
N ASN A 184 -1.38 14.49 -7.34
CA ASN A 184 -2.28 15.08 -6.37
C ASN A 184 -2.59 14.10 -5.22
N TYR A 185 -1.89 14.27 -4.10
CA TYR A 185 -2.05 13.44 -2.90
C TYR A 185 -3.47 13.43 -2.35
N ILE A 186 -4.28 14.48 -2.55
CA ILE A 186 -5.64 14.59 -2.02
C ILE A 186 -6.57 13.57 -2.68
N LYS A 187 -6.35 13.31 -3.98
CA LYS A 187 -7.16 12.40 -4.80
C LYS A 187 -6.83 10.91 -4.56
N VAL A 188 -5.65 10.61 -4.01
CA VAL A 188 -5.26 9.25 -3.64
C VAL A 188 -6.12 8.78 -2.47
N ALA A 189 -6.64 7.55 -2.54
CA ALA A 189 -7.54 7.01 -1.53
C ALA A 189 -7.29 5.52 -1.27
N GLY A 190 -7.24 5.16 0.00
CA GLY A 190 -7.14 3.78 0.47
C GLY A 190 -8.45 2.98 0.36
N PHE A 191 -9.48 3.52 -0.29
CA PHE A 191 -10.74 2.85 -0.50
C PHE A 191 -11.32 3.13 -1.89
N CYS A 192 -12.29 2.32 -2.28
CA CYS A 192 -13.01 2.42 -3.53
C CYS A 192 -14.49 2.13 -3.41
N LEU A 193 -15.27 2.57 -4.41
CA LEU A 193 -16.68 2.23 -4.55
C LEU A 193 -16.83 1.05 -5.50
N LYS A 194 -17.16 -0.11 -4.94
CA LYS A 194 -17.45 -1.34 -5.68
C LYS A 194 -18.91 -1.37 -6.12
N ASN A 195 -19.15 -1.50 -7.41
CA ASN A 195 -20.49 -1.66 -7.96
C ASN A 195 -20.93 -3.13 -7.84
N ILE A 196 -21.98 -3.40 -7.05
CA ILE A 196 -22.48 -4.76 -6.80
C ILE A 196 -23.57 -5.13 -7.82
N TYR A 197 -24.51 -4.22 -8.06
CA TYR A 197 -25.74 -4.50 -8.83
C TYR A 197 -25.92 -3.53 -9.99
N LYS A 198 -25.20 -3.76 -11.11
CA LYS A 198 -25.42 -3.08 -12.40
C LYS A 198 -25.60 -1.54 -12.28
N GLY A 199 -24.91 -0.88 -11.35
CA GLY A 199 -24.93 0.57 -11.14
C GLY A 199 -25.99 1.11 -10.16
N SER A 200 -26.78 0.24 -9.54
CA SER A 200 -27.85 0.66 -8.60
C SER A 200 -27.41 0.74 -7.14
N GLU A 201 -26.39 -0.05 -6.75
CA GLU A 201 -25.83 -0.09 -5.41
C GLU A 201 -24.31 -0.16 -5.46
N TYR A 202 -23.68 0.62 -4.59
CA TYR A 202 -22.24 0.63 -4.39
C TYR A 202 -21.91 0.31 -2.94
N GLU A 203 -20.81 -0.40 -2.72
CA GLU A 203 -20.25 -0.70 -1.40
C GLU A 203 -18.83 -0.16 -1.33
N ILE A 204 -18.41 0.23 -0.13
CA ILE A 204 -17.03 0.66 0.11
C ILE A 204 -16.17 -0.59 0.30
N GLU A 205 -15.06 -0.63 -0.42
CA GLU A 205 -14.06 -1.69 -0.35
C GLU A 205 -12.68 -1.05 -0.25
N GLY A 206 -11.79 -1.60 0.58
CA GLY A 206 -10.41 -1.13 0.64
C GLY A 206 -9.69 -1.28 -0.70
N SER A 207 -8.84 -0.32 -1.05
CA SER A 207 -8.02 -0.40 -2.27
C SER A 207 -7.11 -1.64 -2.23
N LEU A 208 -6.60 -1.98 -1.05
CA LEU A 208 -5.78 -3.16 -0.75
C LEU A 208 -6.61 -4.40 -0.31
N GLN A 209 -7.94 -4.38 -0.46
CA GLN A 209 -8.76 -5.56 -0.16
C GLN A 209 -8.29 -6.81 -0.94
N PRO A 210 -7.98 -6.74 -2.25
CA PRO A 210 -7.50 -7.91 -2.99
C PRO A 210 -6.21 -8.51 -2.43
N LEU A 211 -5.27 -7.67 -1.97
CA LEU A 211 -4.05 -8.12 -1.28
C LEU A 211 -4.41 -8.86 0.01
N TYR A 212 -5.31 -8.31 0.83
CA TYR A 212 -5.73 -8.95 2.07
C TYR A 212 -6.45 -10.29 1.83
N ASP A 213 -7.24 -10.41 0.76
CA ASP A 213 -7.97 -11.63 0.40
C ASP A 213 -7.03 -12.83 0.15
N THR A 214 -5.79 -12.59 -0.27
CA THR A 214 -4.78 -13.66 -0.47
C THR A 214 -4.33 -14.32 0.83
N VAL A 215 -4.36 -13.59 1.96
CA VAL A 215 -3.88 -14.06 3.27
C VAL A 215 -4.99 -14.39 4.26
N ILE A 216 -6.26 -14.07 3.94
CA ILE A 216 -7.40 -14.13 4.87
C ILE A 216 -7.56 -15.47 5.60
N ASN A 217 -7.30 -16.59 4.91
CA ASN A 217 -7.44 -17.94 5.45
C ASN A 217 -6.25 -18.38 6.32
N LYS A 218 -5.17 -17.59 6.37
CA LYS A 218 -3.88 -17.93 6.99
C LYS A 218 -3.57 -16.95 8.11
N LYS A 219 -4.10 -17.21 9.32
CA LYS A 219 -3.90 -16.39 10.53
C LYS A 219 -2.49 -15.80 10.70
N PRO A 220 -1.38 -16.57 10.62
CA PRO A 220 -0.05 -15.99 10.81
C PRO A 220 0.28 -14.95 9.73
N LYS A 221 0.02 -15.25 8.46
CA LYS A 221 0.30 -14.34 7.34
C LYS A 221 -0.56 -13.09 7.38
N ARG A 222 -1.83 -13.26 7.69
CA ARG A 222 -2.75 -12.14 7.88
C ARG A 222 -2.28 -11.21 8.99
N ASN A 223 -1.90 -11.76 10.16
CA ASN A 223 -1.43 -10.96 11.27
C ASN A 223 -0.09 -10.27 10.93
N THR A 224 0.79 -10.94 10.18
CA THR A 224 2.01 -10.32 9.62
C THR A 224 1.66 -9.15 8.70
N LEU A 225 0.79 -9.33 7.71
CA LEU A 225 0.38 -8.25 6.80
C LEU A 225 -0.22 -7.06 7.55
N ILE A 226 -1.15 -7.30 8.49
CA ILE A 226 -1.75 -6.23 9.30
C ILE A 226 -0.67 -5.50 10.11
N LYS A 227 0.24 -6.23 10.74
CA LYS A 227 1.34 -5.66 11.52
C LYS A 227 2.26 -4.83 10.64
N ASP A 228 2.60 -5.31 9.44
CA ASP A 228 3.51 -4.62 8.54
C ASP A 228 2.88 -3.35 7.96
N LEU A 229 1.57 -3.37 7.65
CA LEU A 229 0.81 -2.16 7.27
C LEU A 229 0.84 -1.11 8.38
N VAL A 230 0.60 -1.51 9.63
CA VAL A 230 0.68 -0.62 10.80
C VAL A 230 2.13 -0.13 11.02
N SER A 231 3.11 -1.01 10.81
CA SER A 231 4.54 -0.69 10.91
C SER A 231 5.00 0.34 9.89
N LEU A 232 4.43 0.36 8.68
CA LEU A 232 4.74 1.39 7.68
C LEU A 232 4.46 2.81 8.19
N VAL A 233 3.40 2.99 8.98
CA VAL A 233 3.10 4.28 9.64
C VAL A 233 4.03 4.49 10.82
N SER A 234 4.28 3.45 11.62
CA SER A 234 5.16 3.53 12.80
C SER A 234 6.60 3.91 12.44
N ILE A 235 7.17 3.34 11.38
CA ILE A 235 8.57 3.57 10.97
C ILE A 235 8.75 5.04 10.57
N ARG A 236 7.77 5.63 9.88
CA ARG A 236 7.79 7.05 9.51
C ARG A 236 7.69 7.98 10.71
N LEU A 237 6.84 7.64 11.68
CA LEU A 237 6.81 8.38 12.94
C LEU A 237 8.15 8.22 13.70
N LYS A 238 8.72 7.01 13.70
CA LYS A 238 10.00 6.73 14.34
C LYS A 238 11.15 7.53 13.74
N SER A 239 11.33 7.50 12.41
CA SER A 239 12.35 8.28 11.71
C SER A 239 12.21 9.77 12.00
N TYR A 240 10.96 10.24 12.06
CA TYR A 240 10.66 11.63 12.40
C TYR A 240 11.07 12.03 13.84
N PHE A 241 10.89 11.16 14.84
CA PHE A 241 11.23 11.49 16.24
C PHE A 241 12.70 11.17 16.61
N GLU A 242 13.36 10.26 15.88
CA GLU A 242 14.77 9.87 16.10
C GLU A 242 15.76 10.68 15.26
N ASP A 243 15.30 11.70 14.53
CA ASP A 243 16.14 12.57 13.72
C ASP A 243 17.13 13.34 14.63
N PRO A 244 18.46 13.24 14.43
CA PRO A 244 19.47 13.76 15.37
C PRO A 244 19.46 15.29 15.55
N GLU A 245 18.75 16.05 14.71
CA GLU A 245 18.50 17.48 14.92
C GLU A 245 17.50 17.76 16.08
N ILE A 246 16.73 16.77 16.50
CA ILE A 246 15.77 16.87 17.60
C ILE A 246 16.43 16.54 18.96
N GLU A 247 17.44 15.66 18.98
CA GLU A 247 18.13 15.23 20.21
C GLU A 247 19.33 16.12 20.62
N ALA A 248 19.84 16.98 19.74
CA ALA A 248 21.14 17.65 19.93
C ALA A 248 21.27 18.70 21.07
N GLU A 249 20.28 18.87 21.95
CA GLU A 249 20.44 19.70 23.16
C GLU A 249 19.99 19.04 24.47
N SER A 250 19.88 17.71 24.51
CA SER A 250 19.82 17.01 25.79
C SER A 250 20.71 15.78 25.79
N SER A 251 21.80 15.90 26.55
CA SER A 251 22.79 14.87 26.92
C SER A 251 24.02 14.73 26.02
N SER A 252 25.11 15.35 26.51
CA SER A 252 26.48 14.95 26.25
C SER A 252 26.70 13.50 26.73
N GLY A 253 27.10 12.60 25.83
CA GLY A 253 27.54 11.24 26.21
C GLY A 253 27.76 10.32 25.02
N ASN A 254 28.99 10.27 24.51
CA ASN A 254 29.44 9.37 23.44
C ASN A 254 29.11 7.90 23.70
N VAL A 255 28.51 7.21 22.72
CA VAL A 255 28.76 5.77 22.48
C VAL A 255 28.77 5.50 20.98
N VAL A 256 29.92 5.02 20.50
CA VAL A 256 30.16 4.50 19.15
C VAL A 256 29.70 3.04 19.10
N ILE A 257 28.90 2.66 18.10
CA ILE A 257 28.71 1.24 17.74
C ILE A 257 28.86 1.09 16.22
N ASN A 258 29.82 0.23 15.84
CA ASN A 258 30.25 -0.09 14.48
C ASN A 258 29.11 -0.67 13.62
N LYS A 259 29.02 -0.17 12.39
CA LYS A 259 28.39 -0.88 11.27
C LYS A 259 29.45 -1.79 10.66
N ASP A 260 29.27 -3.09 10.77
CA ASP A 260 29.73 -4.08 9.79
C ASP A 260 28.90 -5.35 10.01
N ASP A 261 28.63 -6.06 8.92
CA ASP A 261 27.85 -7.30 8.79
C ASP A 261 26.35 -7.18 8.49
N LEU A 262 26.02 -7.08 7.20
CA LEU A 262 24.95 -7.85 6.53
C LEU A 262 25.10 -7.69 5.02
N GLY A 263 25.90 -8.58 4.41
CA GLY A 263 25.96 -8.74 2.96
C GLY A 263 24.82 -9.63 2.47
N ILE A 264 24.00 -9.16 1.52
CA ILE A 264 23.15 -10.00 0.67
C ILE A 264 23.12 -9.43 -0.75
N LEU A 265 23.62 -10.27 -1.66
CA LEU A 265 23.40 -10.44 -3.12
C LEU A 265 22.63 -9.34 -3.88
N GLY A 266 23.32 -8.78 -4.88
CA GLY A 266 22.81 -7.77 -5.79
C GLY A 266 21.87 -8.28 -6.89
N TYR A 267 20.86 -7.47 -7.16
CA TYR A 267 20.22 -7.33 -8.46
C TYR A 267 20.61 -5.96 -9.05
N PRO A 268 20.81 -5.85 -10.37
CA PRO A 268 21.36 -4.66 -10.98
C PRO A 268 20.39 -3.48 -10.95
N ASN A 269 20.96 -2.32 -10.61
CA ASN A 269 20.34 -1.00 -10.60
C ASN A 269 19.79 -0.60 -11.98
N SER A 270 18.48 -0.71 -12.20
CA SER A 270 17.78 0.07 -13.25
C SER A 270 16.32 0.39 -12.96
N ILE A 271 15.88 0.26 -11.71
CA ILE A 271 14.73 1.03 -11.22
C ILE A 271 15.36 2.29 -10.63
N ASN A 272 14.97 3.45 -11.16
CA ASN A 272 15.12 4.71 -10.44
C ASN A 272 14.72 4.45 -8.98
N THR A 273 15.70 4.46 -8.08
CA THR A 273 15.53 4.37 -6.63
C THR A 273 14.20 4.99 -6.24
N PHE A 274 13.34 4.17 -5.64
CA PHE A 274 11.98 4.51 -5.24
C PHE A 274 11.93 5.93 -4.64
N PRO A 275 11.01 6.81 -5.08
CA PRO A 275 10.96 8.21 -4.62
C PRO A 275 10.62 8.39 -3.13
N LEU A 276 10.43 7.30 -2.37
CA LEU A 276 10.34 7.36 -0.91
C LEU A 276 11.69 7.22 -0.20
N ASP A 277 12.75 6.79 -0.91
CA ASP A 277 14.06 6.50 -0.32
C ASP A 277 15.19 7.37 -0.94
N ARG A 278 14.85 8.44 -1.69
CA ARG A 278 15.83 9.39 -2.27
C ARG A 278 15.50 10.84 -1.91
N GLU A 279 16.16 11.34 -0.87
CA GLU A 279 16.99 12.58 -0.89
C GLU A 279 17.59 12.83 0.51
N LEU A 280 18.60 12.05 0.88
CA LEU A 280 19.67 12.56 1.74
C LEU A 280 20.84 12.87 0.81
N VAL A 281 21.22 14.15 0.73
CA VAL A 281 22.36 14.77 0.03
C VAL A 281 21.89 15.85 -0.96
N GLU A 282 21.58 17.03 -0.42
CA GLU A 282 22.27 18.29 -0.70
C GLU A 282 21.60 19.40 0.12
N ALA A 283 22.22 19.75 1.26
CA ALA A 283 21.77 20.82 2.14
C ALA A 283 22.01 22.18 1.46
N LYS A 284 21.01 22.65 0.71
CA LYS A 284 20.86 24.06 0.35
C LYS A 284 19.90 24.66 1.37
N ALA A 285 20.28 25.74 2.03
CA ALA A 285 19.45 26.41 3.03
C ALA A 285 18.06 26.72 2.46
N ARG A 286 17.06 25.90 2.80
CA ARG A 286 15.66 26.03 2.38
C ARG A 286 14.93 26.97 3.33
N SER A 287 13.86 27.59 2.82
CA SER A 287 13.03 28.48 3.63
C SER A 287 12.19 27.68 4.63
N THR A 288 11.92 28.23 5.82
CA THR A 288 11.18 27.54 6.91
C THR A 288 9.82 26.95 6.53
N ASN A 289 9.17 27.43 5.46
CA ASN A 289 7.91 26.87 4.96
C ASN A 289 8.12 25.64 4.05
N GLU A 290 9.21 25.58 3.29
CA GLU A 290 9.52 24.45 2.41
C GLU A 290 9.80 23.17 3.23
N ASP A 291 10.46 23.30 4.37
CA ASP A 291 10.77 22.15 5.26
C ASP A 291 9.50 21.51 5.88
N ILE A 292 8.47 22.32 6.15
CA ILE A 292 7.20 21.83 6.74
C ILE A 292 6.36 21.12 5.67
N GLU A 293 6.31 21.69 4.47
CA GLU A 293 5.61 21.09 3.34
C GLU A 293 6.25 19.74 2.97
N GLU A 294 7.59 19.66 2.95
CA GLU A 294 8.32 18.41 2.76
C GLU A 294 7.99 17.38 3.85
N THR A 295 8.07 17.79 5.13
CA THR A 295 7.71 16.93 6.28
C THR A 295 6.26 16.44 6.15
N TYR A 296 5.33 17.31 5.76
CA TYR A 296 3.93 16.94 5.57
C TYR A 296 3.77 15.93 4.44
N ASN A 297 4.35 16.20 3.27
CA ASN A 297 4.21 15.39 2.07
C ASN A 297 4.82 13.98 2.24
N GLU A 298 5.89 13.87 3.02
CA GLU A 298 6.50 12.59 3.37
C GLU A 298 5.64 11.78 4.35
N LEU A 299 5.09 12.45 5.37
CA LEU A 299 4.50 11.78 6.53
C LEU A 299 3.00 11.53 6.36
N VAL A 300 2.22 12.55 5.95
CA VAL A 300 0.75 12.56 6.06
C VAL A 300 0.05 11.80 4.92
N PRO A 301 0.28 12.10 3.63
CA PRO A 301 -0.43 11.48 2.52
C PRO A 301 -0.38 9.94 2.49
N PHE A 302 0.80 9.36 2.63
CA PHE A 302 0.96 7.91 2.61
C PHE A 302 0.34 7.27 3.85
N SER A 303 0.54 7.86 5.03
CA SER A 303 -0.07 7.36 6.27
C SER A 303 -1.59 7.40 6.21
N ARG A 304 -2.16 8.45 5.60
CA ARG A 304 -3.60 8.56 5.32
C ARG A 304 -4.08 7.41 4.46
N TYR A 305 -3.40 7.14 3.34
CA TYR A 305 -3.73 6.03 2.44
C TYR A 305 -3.74 4.67 3.17
N ILE A 306 -2.76 4.42 4.05
CA ILE A 306 -2.72 3.20 4.85
C ILE A 306 -3.86 3.13 5.88
N ILE A 307 -4.13 4.23 6.59
CA ILE A 307 -5.22 4.33 7.58
C ILE A 307 -6.58 4.07 6.93
N GLU A 308 -6.82 4.64 5.74
CA GLU A 308 -8.03 4.41 4.96
C GLU A 308 -8.20 2.93 4.57
N ASN A 309 -7.11 2.28 4.14
CA ASN A 309 -7.14 0.85 3.84
C ASN A 309 -7.45 0.03 5.11
N LEU A 310 -6.76 0.28 6.22
CA LEU A 310 -7.00 -0.42 7.50
C LEU A 310 -8.43 -0.24 8.02
N LEU A 311 -9.07 0.91 7.74
CA LEU A 311 -10.46 1.14 8.10
C LEU A 311 -11.43 0.33 7.23
N THR A 312 -11.12 0.17 5.95
CA THR A 312 -12.06 -0.31 4.93
C THR A 312 -11.85 -1.78 4.56
N ILE A 313 -10.75 -2.39 4.99
CA ILE A 313 -10.56 -3.85 4.90
C ILE A 313 -11.67 -4.57 5.67
N GLN A 314 -12.30 -5.53 5.00
CA GLN A 314 -13.36 -6.35 5.58
C GLN A 314 -12.77 -7.49 6.41
N TYR A 315 -12.77 -7.30 7.73
CA TYR A 315 -12.33 -8.32 8.68
C TYR A 315 -13.43 -9.39 8.85
N SER A 316 -13.08 -10.64 8.58
CA SER A 316 -13.84 -11.88 8.75
C SER A 316 -13.99 -12.38 10.21
N VAL A 317 -13.03 -12.11 11.09
CA VAL A 317 -12.95 -12.65 12.47
C VAL A 317 -12.75 -11.52 13.48
N VAL A 318 -13.28 -11.64 14.70
CA VAL A 318 -13.07 -10.60 15.74
C VAL A 318 -11.61 -10.55 16.23
N ASP A 319 -10.91 -11.69 16.21
CA ASP A 319 -9.49 -11.83 16.61
C ASP A 319 -8.54 -10.88 15.86
N GLU A 320 -8.75 -10.69 14.57
CA GLU A 320 -7.94 -9.81 13.71
C GLU A 320 -8.23 -8.33 13.97
N VAL A 321 -9.48 -7.97 14.26
CA VAL A 321 -9.85 -6.61 14.67
C VAL A 321 -9.18 -6.28 16.02
N LEU A 322 -9.21 -7.22 16.98
CA LEU A 322 -8.53 -7.08 18.27
C LEU A 322 -7.00 -6.97 18.11
N PHE A 323 -6.42 -7.79 17.23
CA PHE A 323 -5.00 -7.72 16.91
C PHE A 323 -4.61 -6.35 16.33
N LEU A 324 -5.37 -5.84 15.36
CA LEU A 324 -5.15 -4.51 14.79
C LEU A 324 -5.27 -3.41 15.84
N ILE A 325 -6.35 -3.41 16.64
CA ILE A 325 -6.53 -2.43 17.73
C ILE A 325 -5.36 -2.45 18.69
N LYS A 326 -4.82 -3.63 19.01
CA LYS A 326 -3.65 -3.77 19.89
C LYS A 326 -2.39 -3.18 19.26
N GLU A 327 -2.10 -3.44 17.98
CA GLU A 327 -0.95 -2.84 17.30
C GLU A 327 -1.09 -1.31 17.18
N LEU A 328 -2.29 -0.80 16.87
CA LEU A 328 -2.58 0.64 16.88
C LEU A 328 -2.37 1.26 18.26
N SER A 329 -2.82 0.59 19.32
CA SER A 329 -2.69 1.07 20.70
C SER A 329 -1.23 1.20 21.14
N LYS A 330 -0.32 0.35 20.64
CA LYS A 330 1.11 0.48 20.91
C LYS A 330 1.68 1.78 20.34
N ILE A 331 1.36 2.09 19.08
CA ILE A 331 1.84 3.31 18.42
C ILE A 331 1.27 4.55 19.10
N VAL A 332 -0.04 4.57 19.34
CA VAL A 332 -0.72 5.69 20.02
C VAL A 332 -0.19 5.86 21.44
N GLY A 333 0.09 4.77 22.16
CA GLY A 333 0.73 4.83 23.48
C GLY A 333 2.13 5.45 23.44
N SER A 334 2.97 5.05 22.49
CA SER A 334 4.35 5.56 22.39
C SER A 334 4.42 7.03 21.98
N TYR A 335 3.73 7.41 20.90
CA TYR A 335 3.85 8.77 20.34
C TYR A 335 2.79 9.74 20.85
N GLY A 336 1.66 9.21 21.34
CA GLY A 336 0.54 10.03 21.77
C GLY A 336 0.84 10.87 23.00
N PHE A 337 1.38 10.24 24.04
CA PHE A 337 1.82 10.91 25.26
C PHE A 337 3.03 11.82 25.02
N LEU A 338 3.95 11.44 24.13
CA LEU A 338 5.09 12.27 23.73
C LEU A 338 4.61 13.61 23.15
N LEU A 339 3.70 13.56 22.16
CA LEU A 339 3.11 14.77 21.58
C LEU A 339 2.31 15.58 22.59
N MET A 340 1.57 14.91 23.48
CA MET A 340 0.82 15.59 24.53
C MET A 340 1.74 16.38 25.46
N HIS A 341 2.85 15.79 25.90
CA HIS A 341 3.85 16.45 26.74
C HIS A 341 4.51 17.63 26.00
N ILE A 342 4.85 17.44 24.72
CA ILE A 342 5.36 18.53 23.88
C ILE A 342 4.34 19.68 23.87
N PHE A 343 3.07 19.44 23.57
CA PHE A 343 2.09 20.51 23.47
C PHE A 343 1.69 21.15 24.81
N ASP A 344 1.59 20.39 25.90
CA ASP A 344 1.30 20.94 27.25
C ASP A 344 2.45 21.87 27.73
N SER A 345 3.68 21.67 27.24
CA SER A 345 4.81 22.57 27.53
C SER A 345 4.67 23.95 26.85
N PHE A 346 3.95 24.02 25.73
CA PHE A 346 3.70 25.26 24.97
C PHE A 346 2.33 25.90 25.27
N ILE A 347 1.34 25.10 25.66
CA ILE A 347 -0.03 25.52 25.99
C ILE A 347 -0.31 25.09 27.43
N PRO A 348 0.02 25.91 28.45
CA PRO A 348 -0.19 25.51 29.84
C PRO A 348 -1.68 25.28 30.12
N MET A 349 -1.99 24.18 30.81
CA MET A 349 -3.33 23.67 31.16
C MET A 349 -4.35 24.71 31.70
N ARG A 350 -3.93 25.91 32.11
CA ARG A 350 -4.81 26.99 32.59
C ARG A 350 -5.64 27.67 31.49
N ALA A 351 -5.27 27.55 30.22
CA ALA A 351 -6.08 28.05 29.10
C ALA A 351 -7.24 27.12 28.71
N ARG A 352 -7.42 25.97 29.39
CA ARG A 352 -8.46 24.97 29.05
C ARG A 352 -9.90 25.33 29.45
N ARG A 353 -10.13 26.39 30.24
CA ARG A 353 -11.48 26.71 30.76
C ARG A 353 -12.21 27.79 29.99
N ASP A 354 -11.48 28.68 29.32
CA ASP A 354 -12.06 29.73 28.51
C ASP A 354 -11.55 29.53 27.08
N LEU A 355 -12.46 29.38 26.13
CA LEU A 355 -12.20 29.25 24.69
C LEU A 355 -11.60 30.54 24.08
N ASP A 356 -10.87 31.31 24.87
CA ASP A 356 -10.33 32.61 24.47
C ASP A 356 -8.98 32.39 23.77
N PHE A 357 -9.02 32.53 22.45
CA PHE A 357 -7.91 32.43 21.50
C PHE A 357 -6.71 33.35 21.84
N GLU A 358 -6.87 34.32 22.75
CA GLU A 358 -5.93 35.43 22.96
C GLU A 358 -4.86 35.18 24.05
N THR A 359 -4.97 34.15 24.88
CA THR A 359 -4.09 33.97 26.05
C THR A 359 -2.95 32.96 25.86
N ILE A 360 -2.52 32.74 24.60
CA ILE A 360 -1.34 31.91 24.29
C ILE A 360 -0.14 32.84 24.14
N SER A 361 0.89 32.65 24.97
CA SER A 361 2.08 33.51 25.00
C SER A 361 2.67 33.66 23.59
N ALA A 362 3.05 34.89 23.24
CA ALA A 362 3.72 35.26 22.01
C ALA A 362 5.19 34.75 21.95
N GLY A 363 5.40 33.46 22.19
CA GLY A 363 6.62 32.78 21.77
C GLY A 363 6.47 32.41 20.30
N GLU A 364 7.46 32.74 19.48
CA GLU A 364 7.51 32.26 18.09
C GLU A 364 7.40 30.73 18.08
N ASP A 365 6.46 30.17 17.32
CA ASP A 365 6.36 28.72 17.14
C ASP A 365 7.65 28.24 16.47
N ASP A 366 8.53 27.62 17.27
CA ASP A 366 9.74 26.97 16.78
C ASP A 366 9.38 25.88 15.76
N MET A 367 10.29 25.62 14.82
CA MET A 367 10.13 24.63 13.76
C MET A 367 9.84 23.23 14.33
N LYS A 368 10.42 22.89 15.48
CA LYS A 368 10.15 21.63 16.20
C LYS A 368 8.67 21.48 16.55
N THR A 369 8.03 22.56 16.97
CA THR A 369 6.60 22.57 17.35
C THR A 369 5.69 22.46 16.14
N LYS A 370 6.04 23.13 15.03
CA LYS A 370 5.29 23.00 13.76
C LYS A 370 5.38 21.59 13.20
N ARG A 371 6.58 21.01 13.19
CA ARG A 371 6.78 19.62 12.78
C ARG A 371 6.05 18.63 13.71
N ALA A 372 6.08 18.84 15.04
CA ALA A 372 5.33 18.02 15.99
C ALA A 372 3.81 18.12 15.76
N THR A 373 3.33 19.28 15.34
CA THR A 373 1.93 19.48 14.93
C THR A 373 1.59 18.64 13.71
N VAL A 374 2.48 18.52 12.73
CA VAL A 374 2.28 17.63 11.57
C VAL A 374 2.20 16.16 12.02
N ALA A 375 3.11 15.71 12.89
CA ALA A 375 3.07 14.35 13.44
C ALA A 375 1.75 14.06 14.22
N SER A 376 1.18 15.06 14.89
CA SER A 376 -0.10 14.93 15.59
C SER A 376 -1.28 14.61 14.68
N ILE A 377 -1.22 15.01 13.40
CA ILE A 377 -2.26 14.71 12.41
C ILE A 377 -2.38 13.19 12.26
N ILE A 378 -1.26 12.47 12.22
CA ILE A 378 -1.23 11.02 12.00
C ILE A 378 -1.56 10.27 13.27
N VAL A 379 -0.99 10.67 14.40
CA VAL A 379 -1.29 10.02 15.69
C VAL A 379 -2.76 10.19 16.04
N GLY A 380 -3.34 11.37 15.79
CA GLY A 380 -4.77 11.60 15.92
C GLY A 380 -5.60 10.75 14.94
N ALA A 381 -5.18 10.63 13.68
CA ALA A 381 -5.85 9.76 12.71
C ALA A 381 -5.82 8.27 13.10
N LEU A 382 -4.72 7.78 13.68
CA LEU A 382 -4.61 6.41 14.21
C LEU A 382 -5.53 6.18 15.42
N LEU A 383 -5.66 7.18 16.29
CA LEU A 383 -6.59 7.15 17.42
C LEU A 383 -8.05 7.12 16.94
N ILE A 384 -8.40 7.94 15.94
CA ILE A 384 -9.72 7.90 15.31
C ILE A 384 -9.97 6.53 14.65
N LEU A 385 -8.99 5.97 13.94
CA LEU A 385 -9.08 4.64 13.34
C LEU A 385 -9.39 3.57 14.39
N ARG A 386 -8.64 3.56 15.50
CA ARG A 386 -8.84 2.63 16.62
C ARG A 386 -10.27 2.67 17.15
N GLU A 387 -10.77 3.86 17.46
CA GLU A 387 -12.13 4.03 18.00
C GLU A 387 -13.20 3.68 16.97
N THR A 388 -12.97 4.06 15.71
CA THR A 388 -13.88 3.72 14.61
C THR A 388 -14.00 2.21 14.46
N LEU A 389 -12.89 1.46 14.50
CA LEU A 389 -12.91 0.00 14.42
C LEU A 389 -13.68 -0.63 15.59
N LYS A 390 -13.50 -0.12 16.82
CA LYS A 390 -14.27 -0.58 17.98
C LYS A 390 -15.77 -0.41 17.78
N LEU A 391 -16.22 0.76 17.31
CA LEU A 391 -17.64 1.00 17.04
C LEU A 391 -18.18 0.14 15.90
N THR A 392 -17.43 0.07 14.80
CA THR A 392 -17.86 -0.61 13.56
C THR A 392 -18.04 -2.10 13.76
N TYR A 393 -17.16 -2.72 14.57
CA TYR A 393 -17.19 -4.15 14.88
C TYR A 393 -17.80 -4.46 16.26
N LYS A 394 -18.32 -3.45 16.96
CA LYS A 394 -18.96 -3.57 18.29
C LYS A 394 -18.05 -4.24 19.35
N VAL A 395 -16.78 -3.87 19.34
CA VAL A 395 -15.78 -4.39 20.29
C VAL A 395 -15.67 -3.44 21.49
N SER A 396 -15.78 -3.97 22.71
CA SER A 396 -15.64 -3.20 23.94
C SER A 396 -14.17 -2.96 24.32
N GLU A 397 -13.91 -1.87 25.05
CA GLU A 397 -12.57 -1.56 25.57
C GLU A 397 -12.03 -2.66 26.50
N THR A 398 -12.90 -3.24 27.33
CA THR A 398 -12.54 -4.36 28.21
C THR A 398 -12.03 -5.56 27.43
N ARG A 399 -12.65 -5.84 26.28
CA ARG A 399 -12.26 -6.95 25.41
C ARG A 399 -10.91 -6.69 24.76
N CYS A 400 -10.66 -5.45 24.30
CA CYS A 400 -9.35 -5.02 23.82
C CYS A 400 -8.26 -5.17 24.89
N ALA A 401 -8.51 -4.71 26.12
CA ALA A 401 -7.55 -4.78 27.22
C ALA A 401 -7.21 -6.22 27.62
N SER A 402 -8.20 -7.12 27.60
CA SER A 402 -8.01 -8.54 27.93
C SER A 402 -7.34 -9.36 26.82
N TYR A 403 -7.09 -8.78 25.64
CA TYR A 403 -6.59 -9.51 24.47
C TYR A 403 -5.09 -9.83 24.55
N ALA A 404 -4.78 -11.11 24.72
CA ALA A 404 -3.43 -11.65 24.59
C ALA A 404 -3.19 -12.15 23.15
N SER A 405 -2.09 -11.73 22.55
CA SER A 405 -1.70 -12.17 21.20
C SER A 405 -1.07 -13.56 21.34
N GLY A 406 -1.77 -14.63 20.93
CA GLY A 406 -1.27 -16.00 21.04
C GLY A 406 -2.20 -17.04 20.38
N ASP A 407 -1.75 -18.30 20.39
CA ASP A 407 -2.46 -19.45 19.78
C ASP A 407 -3.78 -19.79 20.47
N ILE A 408 -3.97 -19.33 21.71
CA ILE A 408 -5.18 -19.51 22.51
C ILE A 408 -6.11 -18.29 22.29
N SER A 409 -6.37 -17.95 21.04
CA SER A 409 -7.40 -16.95 20.74
C SER A 409 -8.78 -17.57 21.00
N PRO A 410 -9.62 -16.94 21.84
CA PRO A 410 -10.93 -17.48 22.15
C PRO A 410 -11.81 -17.26 20.91
N THR A 411 -12.26 -18.39 20.35
CA THR A 411 -13.33 -18.52 19.35
C THR A 411 -13.09 -17.85 17.98
N LYS A 412 -13.37 -18.61 16.91
CA LYS A 412 -13.56 -18.09 15.54
C LYS A 412 -14.88 -17.29 15.47
N GLU A 413 -15.02 -16.29 16.33
CA GLU A 413 -16.19 -15.41 16.30
C GLU A 413 -16.13 -14.58 15.03
N LYS A 414 -17.20 -14.66 14.23
CA LYS A 414 -17.31 -13.91 12.99
C LYS A 414 -17.41 -12.43 13.31
N ALA A 415 -16.55 -11.63 12.71
CA ALA A 415 -16.67 -10.18 12.76
C ALA A 415 -17.86 -9.73 11.89
N THR A 416 -18.71 -8.86 12.45
CA THR A 416 -19.82 -8.25 11.71
C THR A 416 -19.53 -6.78 11.53
N PHE A 417 -19.21 -6.40 10.29
CA PHE A 417 -18.98 -5.00 9.93
C PHE A 417 -20.31 -4.25 9.88
N ASN A 418 -20.43 -3.16 10.66
CA ASN A 418 -21.60 -2.28 10.61
C ASN A 418 -21.20 -0.88 10.10
N PRO A 419 -21.36 -0.60 8.80
CA PRO A 419 -20.95 0.68 8.21
C PRO A 419 -21.70 1.89 8.76
N VAL A 420 -22.88 1.69 9.36
CA VAL A 420 -23.66 2.79 9.96
C VAL A 420 -22.99 3.34 11.22
N LEU A 421 -22.21 2.52 11.93
CA LEU A 421 -21.56 2.88 13.19
C LEU A 421 -20.16 3.49 13.03
N SER A 422 -19.51 3.29 11.88
CA SER A 422 -18.15 3.78 11.64
C SER A 422 -18.07 5.31 11.59
N LEU A 423 -19.17 5.98 11.21
CA LEU A 423 -19.14 7.37 10.78
C LEU A 423 -20.15 8.26 11.51
N SER A 424 -20.91 7.72 12.47
CA SER A 424 -21.91 8.50 13.20
C SER A 424 -21.37 9.24 14.43
N ASN A 425 -20.23 8.81 15.02
CA ASN A 425 -19.84 9.27 16.38
C ASN A 425 -18.43 9.90 16.54
N HIS A 426 -17.36 9.45 15.86
CA HIS A 426 -16.01 10.01 16.08
C HIS A 426 -15.57 11.02 15.01
N TRP A 427 -16.02 10.83 13.77
CA TRP A 427 -15.86 11.80 12.68
C TRP A 427 -16.90 12.95 12.73
N SER A 428 -17.79 12.91 13.72
CA SER A 428 -18.84 13.88 14.01
C SER A 428 -18.65 14.57 15.37
N LEU A 429 -17.60 14.19 16.13
CA LEU A 429 -17.28 14.74 17.45
C LEU A 429 -16.89 16.23 17.39
N PHE A 430 -16.58 16.73 16.19
CA PHE A 430 -16.43 18.15 15.90
C PHE A 430 -17.61 18.58 15.01
N GLU A 431 -18.53 19.35 15.57
CA GLU A 431 -19.81 19.77 14.98
C GLU A 431 -19.72 20.28 13.53
N HIS A 432 -19.80 19.36 12.57
CA HIS A 432 -20.21 19.68 11.21
C HIS A 432 -21.37 18.78 10.83
N THR A 433 -22.57 19.28 11.18
CA THR A 433 -23.84 18.84 10.62
C THR A 433 -23.70 18.65 9.12
N SER A 434 -24.10 17.47 8.64
CA SER A 434 -24.22 17.17 7.22
C SER A 434 -25.14 18.19 6.54
N LYS A 435 -24.59 19.29 6.04
CA LYS A 435 -25.17 19.91 4.86
C LYS A 435 -24.79 18.98 3.72
N GLN A 436 -25.80 18.27 3.23
CA GLN A 436 -25.77 17.55 1.97
C GLN A 436 -25.36 18.54 0.88
N GLU A 437 -24.07 18.64 0.60
CA GLU A 437 -23.59 19.24 -0.64
C GLU A 437 -23.66 18.16 -1.70
N THR A 438 -24.82 18.13 -2.34
CA THR A 438 -24.97 17.57 -3.68
C THR A 438 -24.02 18.32 -4.62
N SER A 439 -22.97 17.66 -5.11
CA SER A 439 -22.58 17.68 -6.53
C SER A 439 -21.18 17.09 -6.72
N GLU A 440 -21.11 15.79 -6.99
CA GLU A 440 -20.39 15.31 -8.17
C GLU A 440 -21.35 14.43 -8.96
N LYS A 441 -21.50 14.76 -10.24
CA LYS A 441 -22.49 14.18 -11.14
C LYS A 441 -22.31 12.66 -11.24
N GLY A 442 -23.29 11.88 -10.77
CA GLY A 442 -23.40 10.46 -11.12
C GLY A 442 -24.05 9.55 -10.09
N ILE A 443 -24.08 9.92 -8.80
CA ILE A 443 -24.61 9.03 -7.76
C ILE A 443 -26.14 9.18 -7.68
N SER A 444 -26.87 8.15 -8.09
CA SER A 444 -28.34 8.14 -8.07
C SER A 444 -28.89 8.22 -6.63
N LYS A 445 -30.13 8.70 -6.49
CA LYS A 445 -30.87 8.84 -5.22
C LYS A 445 -31.07 7.52 -4.41
N SER A 446 -30.64 6.38 -4.93
CA SER A 446 -30.62 5.06 -4.27
C SER A 446 -29.53 4.94 -3.18
N SER A 447 -28.45 5.70 -3.30
CA SER A 447 -27.21 5.53 -2.51
C SER A 447 -27.21 6.16 -1.11
N ARG A 448 -28.37 6.32 -0.47
CA ARG A 448 -28.50 7.01 0.85
C ARG A 448 -27.75 6.34 2.00
N ASN A 449 -27.22 5.13 1.82
CA ASN A 449 -26.56 4.34 2.87
C ASN A 449 -25.05 4.16 2.67
N ILE A 450 -24.44 4.82 1.67
CA ILE A 450 -22.99 4.73 1.46
C ILE A 450 -22.34 5.84 2.28
N ILE A 451 -21.81 5.47 3.44
CA ILE A 451 -21.16 6.42 4.34
C ILE A 451 -19.66 6.31 4.12
N MET A 452 -19.05 7.34 3.54
CA MET A 452 -17.62 7.39 3.20
C MET A 452 -16.78 7.97 4.35
N PRO A 453 -15.55 7.48 4.58
CA PRO A 453 -14.60 8.17 5.46
C PRO A 453 -14.46 9.64 5.04
N SER A 454 -14.72 10.56 5.97
CA SER A 454 -14.72 11.99 5.68
C SER A 454 -13.70 12.71 6.55
N TRP A 455 -12.58 13.08 5.93
CA TRP A 455 -11.53 13.90 6.56
C TRP A 455 -11.96 15.34 6.86
N LYS A 456 -13.21 15.74 6.56
CA LYS A 456 -13.74 17.06 6.90
C LYS A 456 -13.67 17.37 8.41
N ALA A 457 -13.78 16.36 9.27
CA ALA A 457 -13.64 16.52 10.72
C ALA A 457 -12.19 16.48 11.24
N TRP A 458 -11.24 16.11 10.38
CA TRP A 458 -9.81 16.14 10.64
C TRP A 458 -9.10 16.87 9.49
N PRO A 459 -9.38 18.18 9.32
CA PRO A 459 -9.16 18.91 8.07
C PRO A 459 -7.69 18.94 7.64
N PHE A 460 -6.76 18.85 8.60
CA PHE A 460 -5.34 18.89 8.32
C PHE A 460 -4.77 17.55 7.80
N ALA A 461 -5.57 16.48 7.68
CA ALA A 461 -5.15 15.30 6.92
C ALA A 461 -5.23 15.50 5.39
N ILE A 462 -5.93 16.54 4.93
CA ILE A 462 -6.09 16.85 3.50
C ILE A 462 -5.57 18.25 3.13
N LYS A 463 -5.17 19.04 4.13
CA LYS A 463 -4.69 20.41 3.97
C LYS A 463 -3.46 20.62 4.85
N ILE A 464 -2.39 21.14 4.27
CA ILE A 464 -1.20 21.57 5.01
C ILE A 464 -1.59 22.77 5.88
N PRO A 465 -1.25 22.79 7.18
CA PRO A 465 -1.38 23.99 8.00
C PRO A 465 -0.40 25.06 7.50
N GLU A 466 -0.91 26.22 7.09
CA GLU A 466 -0.11 27.33 6.54
C GLU A 466 0.03 28.49 7.53
N THR A 467 -0.99 28.69 8.38
CA THR A 467 -1.04 29.82 9.32
C THR A 467 -0.79 29.38 10.76
N LEU A 468 -0.26 30.29 11.58
CA LEU A 468 -0.05 30.05 13.02
C LEU A 468 -1.34 29.61 13.74
N GLU A 469 -2.47 30.19 13.35
CA GLU A 469 -3.79 29.83 13.88
C GLU A 469 -4.18 28.40 13.52
N GLU A 470 -3.86 27.93 12.31
CA GLU A 470 -4.11 26.56 11.88
C GLU A 470 -3.25 25.56 12.67
N PHE A 471 -1.98 25.86 12.92
CA PHE A 471 -1.12 25.05 13.79
C PHE A 471 -1.65 24.98 15.22
N LYS A 472 -2.12 26.10 15.77
CA LYS A 472 -2.76 26.13 17.10
C LYS A 472 -4.04 25.30 17.12
N LYS A 473 -4.89 25.46 16.11
CA LYS A 473 -6.14 24.70 15.96
C LYS A 473 -5.89 23.20 15.91
N GLN A 474 -4.92 22.73 15.10
CA GLN A 474 -4.58 21.30 15.03
C GLN A 474 -4.12 20.75 16.38
N ARG A 475 -3.26 21.48 17.10
CA ARG A 475 -2.80 21.10 18.45
C ARG A 475 -3.97 20.97 19.43
N LEU A 476 -4.87 21.96 19.46
CA LEU A 476 -6.05 21.94 20.33
C LEU A 476 -6.97 20.76 20.03
N ILE A 477 -7.27 20.52 18.74
CA ILE A 477 -8.08 19.39 18.28
C ILE A 477 -7.43 18.07 18.74
N TYR A 478 -6.12 17.92 18.54
CA TYR A 478 -5.39 16.73 18.96
C TYR A 478 -5.42 16.53 20.48
N MET A 479 -5.13 17.57 21.26
CA MET A 479 -5.13 17.49 22.72
C MET A 479 -6.51 17.13 23.25
N GLN A 480 -7.57 17.74 22.72
CA GLN A 480 -8.95 17.42 23.10
C GLN A 480 -9.31 15.97 22.73
N LEU A 481 -9.02 15.56 21.50
CA LEU A 481 -9.26 14.18 21.04
C LEU A 481 -8.54 13.18 21.95
N PHE A 482 -7.26 13.42 22.22
CA PHE A 482 -6.44 12.55 23.05
C PHE A 482 -6.97 12.52 24.48
N THR A 483 -7.31 13.66 25.08
CA THR A 483 -7.88 13.68 26.44
C THR A 483 -9.24 13.03 26.50
N ASP A 484 -10.15 13.27 25.56
CA ASP A 484 -11.50 12.72 25.60
C ASP A 484 -11.48 11.20 25.45
N LEU A 485 -10.63 10.68 24.56
CA LEU A 485 -10.54 9.25 24.30
C LEU A 485 -9.65 8.49 25.29
N THR A 486 -8.77 9.18 26.03
CA THR A 486 -7.95 8.57 27.10
C THR A 486 -8.48 8.82 28.51
N SER A 487 -9.31 9.85 28.74
CA SER A 487 -9.90 10.15 30.07
C SER A 487 -11.20 9.38 30.32
N VAL A 488 -11.96 9.04 29.26
CA VAL A 488 -13.11 8.14 29.35
C VAL A 488 -12.65 6.70 29.66
N THR A 489 -11.38 6.38 29.38
CA THR A 489 -10.70 5.18 29.87
C THR A 489 -9.95 5.51 31.15
N GLY A 490 -10.60 5.39 32.32
CA GLY A 490 -9.90 5.42 33.61
C GLY A 490 -8.88 4.29 33.72
N VAL A 491 -7.72 4.45 33.07
CA VAL A 491 -6.64 3.48 32.98
C VAL A 491 -5.33 4.27 33.07
N THR A 492 -4.71 4.20 34.25
CA THR A 492 -3.26 4.04 34.34
C THR A 492 -2.87 2.88 33.41
N ILE A 493 -2.33 3.21 32.24
CA ILE A 493 -1.67 2.24 31.33
C ILE A 493 -0.25 2.02 31.83
#